data_AF-A0A0J6ZJZ8-F1
#
_entry.id   AF-A0A0J6ZJZ8-F1
#
_cell.length_a   1.000
_cell.length_b   1.000
_cell.length_c   1.000
_cell.angle_alpha   90.00
_cell.angle_beta   90.00
_cell.angle_gamma   90.00
#
_symmetry.space_group_name_H-M   'P 1'
#
loop_
_entity.id
_entity.type
_entity.pdbx_description
1 polymer ?
#
loop_
_entity_poly.entity_id
_entity_poly.type
_entity_poly.pdbx_seq_one_letter_code
_entity_poly.pdbx_strand_id
1 'polypeptide(L)'
;MSLDVIQTECLSYDDSVQGAIAFSDGIIDVYDWNSQEFIGYEVHAGLVFIDATIGNVGRIRNTLAHECFHWYKHRHYFNYNRFHNNGQEFAFRCEKSKVNASNQTSIKTDIETMEWQAKMMAPRILMPKKAAKILLTNLIKGSESFVNRAEAAELMVTKFANTFNVSRQSAAIRMLQLGFTDAEPLCSYDTTESDFANGAKYKSQAQMHRTPIDLFTAFEIYRENELLRESLHTGAFLFADGYFVINDSRYVSSSNDQQAHLTAYAKTHLAECTLDFSVKLVNTSLMRSTKTLLYRHDAEFQKEAVFDANTQNTELFNKAKDFENKLKRSQSTHKTSTKWLWERMQEEHWNSSTFQENTKLDAINYTRVQKPEHKFKMGALVAMGVGLRLTPTEMDEILSLTGLAFDPNDKEQQAYAYLFSGYAGRSIDDCNEFLREIDVTELGSQQRLEPMKKSL
;
A
#
# COMPACT_ATOMS: atom_id res chain seq x y z
N MET A 1 -8.39 -23.42 -25.60
CA MET A 1 -8.06 -22.31 -24.71
C MET A 1 -8.02 -21.04 -25.52
N SER A 2 -8.75 -20.02 -25.09
CA SER A 2 -8.63 -18.64 -25.56
C SER A 2 -7.30 -18.05 -25.08
N LEU A 3 -6.76 -17.10 -25.84
CA LEU A 3 -5.66 -16.25 -25.40
C LEU A 3 -6.26 -14.98 -24.81
N ASP A 4 -5.69 -14.49 -23.71
CA ASP A 4 -6.07 -13.23 -23.08
C ASP A 4 -5.00 -12.19 -23.39
N VAL A 5 -5.41 -10.97 -23.77
CA VAL A 5 -4.50 -9.93 -24.27
C VAL A 5 -4.48 -8.73 -23.34
N ILE A 6 -3.30 -8.37 -22.86
CA ILE A 6 -3.03 -7.19 -22.04
C ILE A 6 -2.30 -6.15 -22.90
N GLN A 7 -2.83 -4.92 -22.91
CA GLN A 7 -2.28 -3.77 -23.64
C GLN A 7 -2.12 -2.53 -22.75
N THR A 8 -2.26 -2.71 -21.44
CA THR A 8 -2.23 -1.63 -20.44
C THR A 8 -0.89 -1.51 -19.72
N GLU A 9 0.04 -2.44 -19.98
CA GLU A 9 1.32 -2.54 -19.28
C GLU A 9 2.50 -2.20 -20.21
N CYS A 10 3.50 -1.51 -19.68
CA CYS A 10 4.78 -1.29 -20.36
C CYS A 10 5.73 -2.44 -20.04
N LEU A 11 6.33 -3.06 -21.06
CA LEU A 11 7.29 -4.16 -20.92
C LEU A 11 8.74 -3.67 -20.85
N SER A 12 8.98 -2.42 -21.22
CA SER A 12 10.30 -1.80 -21.16
C SER A 12 10.23 -0.28 -21.07
N TYR A 13 11.29 0.34 -20.53
CA TYR A 13 11.41 1.80 -20.46
C TYR A 13 11.89 2.43 -21.77
N ASP A 14 12.39 1.63 -22.72
CA ASP A 14 13.08 2.07 -23.95
C ASP A 14 12.51 1.47 -25.26
N ASP A 15 11.30 0.89 -25.26
CA ASP A 15 10.67 0.19 -26.42
C ASP A 15 11.58 -0.93 -26.96
N SER A 16 12.47 -1.48 -26.12
CA SER A 16 13.26 -2.66 -26.46
C SER A 16 12.42 -3.91 -26.56
N VAL A 17 11.24 -3.93 -25.94
CA VAL A 17 10.31 -5.06 -25.86
C VAL A 17 8.97 -4.65 -26.43
N GLN A 18 8.46 -5.46 -27.35
CA GLN A 18 7.20 -5.18 -28.03
C GLN A 18 6.05 -6.05 -27.53
N GLY A 19 6.35 -7.27 -27.08
CA GLY A 19 5.35 -8.22 -26.62
C GLY A 19 5.95 -9.30 -25.74
N ALA A 20 5.07 -10.06 -25.09
CA ALA A 20 5.42 -11.24 -24.34
C ALA A 20 4.27 -12.27 -24.37
N ILE A 21 4.60 -13.54 -24.14
CA ILE A 21 3.62 -14.63 -24.05
C ILE A 21 3.99 -15.63 -22.96
N ALA A 22 3.04 -15.87 -22.05
CA ALA A 22 3.19 -16.87 -20.99
C ALA A 22 2.71 -18.25 -21.45
N PHE A 23 3.57 -19.26 -21.33
CA PHE A 23 3.24 -20.67 -21.62
C PHE A 23 2.76 -21.42 -20.38
N SER A 24 3.16 -20.97 -19.20
CA SER A 24 2.60 -21.39 -17.93
C SER A 24 2.52 -20.22 -16.96
N ASP A 25 1.93 -20.47 -15.80
CA ASP A 25 1.89 -19.52 -14.70
C ASP A 25 3.31 -19.09 -14.30
N GLY A 26 3.47 -17.89 -13.75
CA GLY A 26 4.75 -17.32 -13.35
C GLY A 26 4.66 -15.81 -13.09
N ILE A 27 5.80 -15.12 -13.02
CA ILE A 27 5.86 -13.67 -12.80
C ILE A 27 6.78 -13.04 -13.85
N ILE A 28 6.24 -12.10 -14.64
CA ILE A 28 7.04 -11.31 -15.59
C ILE A 28 7.31 -9.91 -15.04
N ASP A 29 8.41 -9.29 -15.45
CA ASP A 29 8.69 -7.89 -15.12
C ASP A 29 7.95 -6.95 -16.09
N VAL A 30 7.20 -5.99 -15.55
CA VAL A 30 6.63 -4.83 -16.26
C VAL A 30 7.21 -3.54 -15.69
N TYR A 31 7.27 -2.48 -16.48
CA TYR A 31 7.83 -1.19 -16.09
C TYR A 31 6.74 -0.22 -15.64
N ASP A 32 6.80 0.24 -14.39
CA ASP A 32 5.90 1.28 -13.88
C ASP A 32 6.56 2.66 -14.04
N TRP A 33 5.96 3.52 -14.87
CA TRP A 33 6.48 4.87 -15.12
C TRP A 33 6.32 5.81 -13.92
N ASN A 34 5.42 5.50 -12.98
CA ASN A 34 5.22 6.33 -11.79
C ASN A 34 6.37 6.16 -10.79
N SER A 35 6.74 4.92 -10.47
CA SER A 35 7.85 4.63 -9.57
C SER A 35 9.19 4.45 -10.28
N GLN A 36 9.22 4.47 -11.62
CA GLN A 36 10.41 4.33 -12.46
C GLN A 36 11.19 3.02 -12.24
N GLU A 37 10.46 1.95 -11.94
CA GLU A 37 11.03 0.64 -11.58
C GLU A 37 10.32 -0.48 -12.33
N PHE A 38 10.96 -1.65 -12.36
CA PHE A 38 10.31 -2.88 -12.78
C PHE A 38 9.58 -3.50 -11.60
N ILE A 39 8.32 -3.88 -11.83
CA ILE A 39 7.49 -4.59 -10.87
C ILE A 39 7.01 -5.91 -11.50
N GLY A 40 6.89 -6.95 -10.67
CA GLY A 40 6.43 -8.26 -11.08
C GLY A 40 4.93 -8.28 -11.31
N TYR A 41 4.53 -8.81 -12.46
CA TYR A 41 3.15 -9.07 -12.87
C TYR A 41 2.93 -10.58 -12.89
N GLU A 42 2.00 -11.06 -12.06
CA GLU A 42 1.61 -12.47 -12.03
C GLU A 42 0.84 -12.84 -13.31
N VAL A 43 1.29 -13.88 -14.00
CA VAL A 43 0.71 -14.33 -15.27
C VAL A 43 0.25 -15.77 -15.17
N HIS A 44 -0.71 -16.14 -16.02
CA HIS A 44 -1.13 -17.52 -16.24
C HIS A 44 -0.88 -17.95 -17.70
N ALA A 45 -0.90 -19.26 -17.95
CA ALA A 45 -0.76 -19.79 -19.30
C ALA A 45 -1.76 -19.13 -20.28
N GLY A 46 -1.27 -18.68 -21.44
CA GLY A 46 -2.09 -18.10 -22.50
C GLY A 46 -2.29 -16.59 -22.41
N LEU A 47 -1.64 -15.93 -21.45
CA LEU A 47 -1.64 -14.47 -21.34
C LEU A 47 -0.61 -13.86 -22.32
N VAL A 48 -1.08 -12.96 -23.18
CA VAL A 48 -0.30 -12.23 -24.19
C VAL A 48 -0.19 -10.78 -23.76
N PHE A 49 1.01 -10.22 -23.79
CA PHE A 49 1.25 -8.79 -23.60
C PHE A 49 1.62 -8.16 -24.93
N ILE A 50 1.02 -7.00 -25.20
CA ILE A 50 1.48 -6.04 -26.21
C ILE A 50 1.88 -4.78 -25.45
N ASP A 51 3.10 -4.31 -25.67
CA ASP A 51 3.60 -3.14 -24.95
C ASP A 51 2.67 -1.93 -25.16
N ALA A 52 2.23 -1.33 -24.04
CA ALA A 52 1.26 -0.24 -24.03
C ALA A 52 1.73 1.04 -24.75
N THR A 53 3.04 1.19 -24.96
CA THR A 53 3.60 2.34 -25.68
C THR A 53 3.44 2.23 -27.20
N ILE A 54 3.06 1.06 -27.72
CA ILE A 54 2.87 0.86 -29.16
C ILE A 54 1.55 1.51 -29.60
N GLY A 55 1.61 2.77 -30.06
CA GLY A 55 0.44 3.48 -30.58
C GLY A 55 0.00 3.06 -31.99
N ASN A 56 0.89 2.45 -32.79
CA ASN A 56 0.60 2.09 -34.17
C ASN A 56 -0.20 0.78 -34.25
N VAL A 57 -1.44 0.84 -34.75
CA VAL A 57 -2.35 -0.31 -34.91
C VAL A 57 -1.72 -1.45 -35.73
N GLY A 58 -0.97 -1.13 -36.77
CA GLY A 58 -0.28 -2.11 -37.59
C GLY A 58 0.83 -2.86 -36.83
N ARG A 59 1.57 -2.16 -35.96
CA ARG A 59 2.56 -2.76 -35.06
C ARG A 59 1.88 -3.63 -34.00
N ILE A 60 0.83 -3.13 -33.34
CA ILE A 60 0.02 -3.92 -32.37
C ILE A 60 -0.41 -5.25 -32.97
N ARG A 61 -1.01 -5.21 -34.17
CA ARG A 61 -1.51 -6.42 -34.85
C ARG A 61 -0.39 -7.38 -35.23
N ASN A 62 0.77 -6.85 -35.65
CA ASN A 62 1.94 -7.66 -35.98
C ASN A 62 2.50 -8.37 -34.75
N THR A 63 2.72 -7.64 -33.66
CA THR A 63 3.14 -8.21 -32.38
C THR A 63 2.15 -9.25 -31.89
N LEU A 64 0.84 -8.98 -31.93
CA LEU A 64 -0.17 -9.95 -31.53
C LEU A 64 -0.11 -11.24 -32.38
N ALA A 65 0.04 -11.12 -33.70
CA ALA A 65 0.19 -12.27 -34.59
C ALA A 65 1.49 -13.05 -34.31
N HIS A 66 2.56 -12.36 -33.94
CA HIS A 66 3.84 -12.94 -33.51
C HIS A 66 3.66 -13.78 -32.24
N GLU A 67 3.08 -13.22 -31.19
CA GLU A 67 2.82 -13.94 -29.93
C GLU A 67 1.83 -15.09 -30.11
N CYS A 68 0.79 -14.91 -30.93
CA CYS A 68 -0.12 -16.00 -31.30
C CYS A 68 0.62 -17.17 -31.98
N PHE A 69 1.65 -16.88 -32.79
CA PHE A 69 2.45 -17.92 -33.43
C PHE A 69 3.32 -18.66 -32.41
N HIS A 70 3.92 -17.95 -31.45
CA HIS A 70 4.61 -18.58 -30.32
C HIS A 70 3.68 -19.52 -29.56
N TRP A 71 2.47 -19.07 -29.23
CA TRP A 71 1.49 -19.94 -28.59
C TRP A 71 1.11 -21.15 -29.44
N TYR A 72 0.90 -20.96 -30.74
CA TYR A 72 0.48 -22.03 -31.64
C TYR A 72 1.58 -23.09 -31.87
N LYS A 73 2.83 -22.67 -32.07
CA LYS A 73 3.93 -23.57 -32.46
C LYS A 73 4.94 -23.85 -31.35
N HIS A 74 5.28 -22.87 -30.53
CA HIS A 74 6.41 -22.95 -29.61
C HIS A 74 6.03 -23.42 -28.21
N ARG A 75 4.76 -23.31 -27.78
CA ARG A 75 4.34 -23.77 -26.43
C ARG A 75 4.73 -25.22 -26.11
N HIS A 76 4.74 -26.10 -27.11
CA HIS A 76 5.07 -27.52 -26.93
C HIS A 76 6.55 -27.73 -26.58
N TYR A 77 7.43 -26.88 -27.10
CA TYR A 77 8.85 -26.86 -26.74
C TYR A 77 9.00 -26.52 -25.25
N PHE A 78 8.34 -25.46 -24.77
CA PHE A 78 8.39 -25.05 -23.36
C PHE A 78 7.81 -26.10 -22.43
N ASN A 79 6.66 -26.68 -22.78
CA ASN A 79 6.07 -27.77 -22.00
C ASN A 79 7.01 -28.99 -21.94
N TYR A 80 7.61 -29.37 -23.06
CA TYR A 80 8.56 -30.48 -23.08
C TYR A 80 9.76 -30.20 -22.17
N ASN A 81 10.38 -29.02 -22.31
CA ASN A 81 11.54 -28.62 -21.52
C ASN A 81 11.23 -28.59 -20.01
N ARG A 82 10.06 -28.06 -19.64
CA ARG A 82 9.60 -28.02 -18.24
C ARG A 82 9.43 -29.41 -17.63
N PHE A 83 8.76 -30.33 -18.34
CA PHE A 83 8.43 -31.65 -17.79
C PHE A 83 9.56 -32.68 -17.88
N HIS A 84 10.47 -32.56 -18.86
CA HIS A 84 11.49 -33.59 -19.12
C HIS A 84 12.90 -33.14 -18.78
N ASN A 85 13.20 -31.83 -18.86
CA ASN A 85 14.55 -31.30 -18.64
C ASN A 85 14.64 -30.43 -17.38
N ASN A 86 13.59 -30.37 -16.56
CA ASN A 86 13.46 -29.47 -15.41
C ASN A 86 13.75 -28.00 -15.77
N GLY A 87 13.37 -27.61 -17.00
CA GLY A 87 13.53 -26.25 -17.50
C GLY A 87 12.73 -25.25 -16.67
N GLN A 88 13.31 -24.08 -16.43
CA GLN A 88 12.70 -23.01 -15.63
C GLN A 88 11.99 -21.96 -16.50
N GLU A 89 12.17 -22.00 -17.81
CA GLU A 89 11.65 -21.02 -18.75
C GLU A 89 10.13 -21.19 -18.93
N PHE A 90 9.37 -20.11 -18.75
CA PHE A 90 7.90 -20.19 -18.76
C PHE A 90 7.21 -19.16 -19.65
N ALA A 91 7.89 -18.08 -20.03
CA ALA A 91 7.35 -17.08 -20.93
C ALA A 91 8.41 -16.58 -21.92
N PHE A 92 7.95 -16.09 -23.06
CA PHE A 92 8.77 -15.50 -24.12
C PHE A 92 8.67 -13.97 -24.08
N ARG A 93 9.79 -13.29 -24.36
CA ARG A 93 9.91 -11.83 -24.50
C ARG A 93 10.30 -11.49 -25.94
N CYS A 94 9.46 -10.76 -26.64
CA CYS A 94 9.73 -10.30 -28.01
C CYS A 94 10.50 -8.98 -28.00
N GLU A 95 11.79 -9.04 -28.33
CA GLU A 95 12.64 -7.84 -28.46
C GLU A 95 12.58 -7.21 -29.87
N LYS A 96 12.54 -5.87 -29.91
CA LYS A 96 12.49 -5.04 -31.13
C LYS A 96 13.70 -5.24 -32.04
N SER A 97 14.89 -5.47 -31.48
CA SER A 97 16.17 -5.44 -32.22
C SER A 97 17.16 -6.49 -31.70
N LYS A 98 17.09 -7.74 -32.18
CA LYS A 98 18.25 -8.66 -32.08
C LYS A 98 18.43 -9.70 -33.19
N VAL A 99 17.48 -9.93 -34.10
CA VAL A 99 17.77 -10.85 -35.22
C VAL A 99 18.36 -10.05 -36.39
N ASN A 100 19.62 -9.62 -36.22
CA ASN A 100 20.43 -9.20 -37.35
C ASN A 100 20.55 -10.38 -38.32
N ALA A 101 19.89 -10.29 -39.46
CA ALA A 101 20.02 -11.26 -40.55
C ALA A 101 21.43 -11.30 -41.17
N SER A 102 22.32 -10.40 -40.74
CA SER A 102 23.67 -10.19 -41.29
C SER A 102 24.78 -11.03 -40.64
N ASN A 103 24.59 -11.62 -39.45
CA ASN A 103 25.56 -12.55 -38.89
C ASN A 103 25.18 -14.00 -39.22
N GLN A 104 25.43 -14.40 -40.47
CA GLN A 104 25.21 -15.77 -40.96
C GLN A 104 26.25 -16.79 -40.43
N THR A 105 27.11 -16.40 -39.49
CA THR A 105 28.23 -17.21 -38.99
C THR A 105 28.02 -17.80 -37.59
N SER A 106 26.98 -17.42 -36.85
CA SER A 106 26.67 -18.02 -35.54
C SER A 106 25.55 -19.07 -35.65
N ILE A 107 25.74 -20.23 -35.04
CA ILE A 107 24.69 -21.24 -34.81
C ILE A 107 23.55 -20.55 -34.06
N LYS A 108 22.37 -20.44 -34.68
CA LYS A 108 21.17 -19.94 -34.01
C LYS A 108 20.77 -20.93 -32.93
N THR A 109 20.57 -20.42 -31.71
CA THR A 109 19.94 -21.20 -30.65
C THR A 109 18.51 -21.57 -31.02
N ASP A 110 17.94 -22.58 -30.34
CA ASP A 110 16.52 -22.94 -30.52
C ASP A 110 15.60 -21.73 -30.28
N ILE A 111 15.95 -20.90 -29.30
CA ILE A 111 15.21 -19.69 -28.93
C ILE A 111 15.25 -18.64 -30.04
N GLU A 112 16.43 -18.34 -30.59
CA GLU A 112 16.56 -17.41 -31.73
C GLU A 112 15.87 -17.94 -32.99
N THR A 113 15.86 -19.27 -33.16
CA THR A 113 15.15 -19.92 -34.26
C THR A 113 13.64 -19.74 -34.12
N MET A 114 13.09 -19.95 -32.92
CA MET A 114 11.66 -19.72 -32.63
C MET A 114 11.28 -18.25 -32.85
N GLU A 115 12.08 -17.31 -32.34
CA GLU A 115 11.85 -15.87 -32.54
C GLU A 115 11.87 -15.47 -34.03
N TRP A 116 12.82 -16.02 -34.79
CA TRP A 116 12.87 -15.83 -36.24
C TRP A 116 11.66 -16.41 -36.96
N GLN A 117 11.19 -17.60 -36.57
CA GLN A 117 10.00 -18.22 -37.14
C GLN A 117 8.76 -17.34 -36.91
N ALA A 118 8.57 -16.84 -35.69
CA ALA A 118 7.45 -15.96 -35.35
C ALA A 118 7.50 -14.64 -36.14
N LYS A 119 8.66 -13.98 -36.20
CA LYS A 119 8.88 -12.75 -36.99
C LYS A 119 8.54 -12.93 -38.46
N MET A 120 8.88 -14.09 -39.03
CA MET A 120 8.55 -14.40 -40.42
C MET A 120 7.06 -14.72 -40.61
N MET A 121 6.44 -15.39 -39.65
CA MET A 121 5.07 -15.87 -39.80
C MET A 121 4.02 -14.80 -39.51
N ALA A 122 4.25 -13.89 -38.56
CA ALA A 122 3.32 -12.81 -38.20
C ALA A 122 2.76 -12.02 -39.42
N PRO A 123 3.59 -11.44 -40.32
CA PRO A 123 3.07 -10.73 -41.50
C PRO A 123 2.36 -11.66 -42.49
N ARG A 124 2.68 -12.95 -42.52
CA ARG A 124 2.03 -13.94 -43.41
C ARG A 124 0.67 -14.38 -42.88
N ILE A 125 0.47 -14.36 -41.57
CA ILE A 125 -0.82 -14.56 -40.91
C ILE A 125 -1.72 -13.36 -41.20
N LEU A 126 -1.20 -12.13 -41.03
CA LEU A 126 -1.96 -10.90 -41.28
C LEU A 126 -2.26 -10.65 -42.76
N MET A 127 -1.35 -11.06 -43.64
CA MET A 127 -1.48 -10.90 -45.10
C MET A 127 -1.35 -12.26 -45.81
N PRO A 128 -2.39 -13.11 -45.76
CA PRO A 128 -2.38 -14.44 -46.36
C PRO A 128 -2.08 -14.39 -47.86
N LYS A 129 -1.20 -15.27 -48.34
CA LYS A 129 -0.65 -15.24 -49.71
C LYS A 129 -1.72 -15.10 -50.81
N LYS A 130 -2.82 -15.87 -50.74
CA LYS A 130 -3.88 -15.85 -51.76
C LYS A 130 -4.61 -14.51 -51.77
N ALA A 131 -5.09 -14.05 -50.62
CA ALA A 131 -5.78 -12.77 -50.50
C ALA A 131 -4.89 -11.59 -50.89
N ALA A 132 -3.64 -11.58 -50.40
CA ALA A 132 -2.64 -10.58 -50.72
C ALA A 132 -2.36 -10.49 -52.22
N LYS A 133 -2.21 -11.63 -52.92
CA LYS A 133 -2.02 -11.64 -54.37
C LYS A 133 -3.21 -11.09 -55.13
N ILE A 134 -4.43 -11.45 -54.74
CA ILE A 134 -5.66 -10.94 -55.38
C ILE A 134 -5.70 -9.41 -55.28
N LEU A 135 -5.47 -8.88 -54.08
CA LEU A 135 -5.45 -7.42 -53.88
C LEU A 135 -4.35 -6.76 -54.69
N LEU A 136 -3.13 -7.29 -54.65
CA LEU A 136 -1.99 -6.76 -55.37
C LEU A 136 -2.24 -6.71 -56.89
N THR A 137 -2.80 -7.79 -57.48
CA THR A 137 -3.15 -7.82 -58.91
C THR A 137 -4.18 -6.75 -59.27
N ASN A 138 -5.19 -6.53 -58.42
CA ASN A 138 -6.19 -5.49 -58.65
C ASN A 138 -5.60 -4.08 -58.56
N LEU A 139 -4.71 -3.84 -57.60
CA LEU A 139 -4.00 -2.57 -57.44
C LEU A 139 -3.10 -2.27 -58.64
N ILE A 140 -2.36 -3.27 -59.14
CA ILE A 140 -1.49 -3.13 -60.32
C ILE A 140 -2.32 -2.73 -61.55
N LYS A 141 -3.43 -3.43 -61.83
CA LYS A 141 -4.33 -3.09 -62.95
C LYS A 141 -4.88 -1.66 -62.83
N GLY A 142 -5.29 -1.26 -61.62
CA GLY A 142 -5.78 0.09 -61.36
C GLY A 142 -4.69 1.17 -61.39
N SER A 143 -3.42 0.80 -61.47
CA SER A 143 -2.28 1.73 -61.50
C SER A 143 -1.72 1.97 -62.92
N GLU A 144 -2.24 1.30 -63.95
CA GLU A 144 -1.73 1.35 -65.33
C GLU A 144 -1.77 2.77 -65.93
N SER A 145 -2.66 3.64 -65.44
CA SER A 145 -2.80 5.03 -65.89
C SER A 145 -1.82 6.02 -65.22
N PHE A 146 -1.02 5.58 -64.24
CA PHE A 146 -0.08 6.47 -63.55
C PHE A 146 1.21 6.64 -64.35
N VAL A 147 1.57 7.89 -64.62
CA VAL A 147 2.84 8.24 -65.32
C VAL A 147 4.04 8.08 -64.38
N ASN A 148 3.87 8.42 -63.09
CA ASN A 148 4.91 8.29 -62.08
C ASN A 148 4.78 6.96 -61.32
N ARG A 149 5.74 6.04 -61.55
CA ARG A 149 5.77 4.72 -60.92
C ARG A 149 5.99 4.76 -59.41
N ALA A 150 6.77 5.72 -58.91
CA ALA A 150 7.05 5.85 -57.48
C ALA A 150 5.78 6.28 -56.71
N GLU A 151 5.08 7.29 -57.23
CA GLU A 151 3.81 7.75 -56.67
C GLU A 151 2.74 6.65 -56.71
N ALA A 152 2.68 5.89 -57.82
CA ALA A 152 1.80 4.72 -57.92
C ALA A 152 2.12 3.66 -56.86
N ALA A 153 3.41 3.37 -56.63
CA ALA A 153 3.86 2.42 -55.61
C ALA A 153 3.47 2.86 -54.20
N GLU A 154 3.66 4.14 -53.85
CA GLU A 154 3.27 4.68 -52.54
C GLU A 154 1.76 4.58 -52.29
N LEU A 155 0.94 4.93 -53.29
CA LEU A 155 -0.51 4.83 -53.19
C LEU A 155 -0.96 3.36 -53.06
N MET A 156 -0.35 2.46 -53.83
CA MET A 156 -0.64 1.03 -53.75
C MET A 156 -0.27 0.45 -52.38
N VAL A 157 0.93 0.75 -51.86
CA VAL A 157 1.34 0.33 -50.51
C VAL A 157 0.36 0.85 -49.46
N THR A 158 -0.06 2.10 -49.56
CA THR A 158 -1.04 2.70 -48.64
C THR A 158 -2.38 1.98 -48.68
N LYS A 159 -2.93 1.74 -49.88
CA LYS A 159 -4.19 0.98 -50.04
C LYS A 159 -4.06 -0.46 -49.54
N PHE A 160 -2.94 -1.11 -49.82
CA PHE A 160 -2.65 -2.48 -49.37
C PHE A 160 -2.57 -2.56 -47.85
N ALA A 161 -1.82 -1.64 -47.22
CA ALA A 161 -1.67 -1.50 -45.78
C ALA A 161 -3.03 -1.27 -45.10
N ASN A 162 -3.84 -0.34 -45.62
CA ASN A 162 -5.17 -0.04 -45.09
C ASN A 162 -6.11 -1.24 -45.19
N THR A 163 -6.05 -2.00 -46.28
CA THR A 163 -6.92 -3.17 -46.48
C THR A 163 -6.61 -4.30 -45.50
N PHE A 164 -5.34 -4.57 -45.23
CA PHE A 164 -4.93 -5.59 -44.25
C PHE A 164 -4.78 -5.04 -42.81
N ASN A 165 -4.94 -3.72 -42.64
CA ASN A 165 -4.72 -2.99 -41.40
C ASN A 165 -3.35 -3.30 -40.78
N VAL A 166 -2.29 -3.10 -41.56
CA VAL A 166 -0.89 -3.29 -41.17
C VAL A 166 -0.09 -2.01 -41.39
N SER A 167 1.14 -1.94 -40.89
CA SER A 167 2.02 -0.80 -41.19
C SER A 167 2.37 -0.75 -42.69
N ARG A 168 2.60 0.47 -43.21
CA ARG A 168 3.05 0.69 -44.61
C ARG A 168 4.31 -0.13 -44.90
N GLN A 169 5.25 -0.15 -43.98
CA GLN A 169 6.49 -0.94 -44.10
C GLN A 169 6.21 -2.44 -44.22
N SER A 170 5.36 -3.00 -43.35
CA SER A 170 5.02 -4.44 -43.39
C SER A 170 4.32 -4.80 -44.70
N ALA A 171 3.42 -3.93 -45.17
CA ALA A 171 2.78 -4.06 -46.48
C ALA A 171 3.79 -4.03 -47.64
N ALA A 172 4.72 -3.06 -47.66
CA ALA A 172 5.74 -2.93 -48.69
C ALA A 172 6.63 -4.19 -48.76
N ILE A 173 7.14 -4.65 -47.61
CA ILE A 173 7.93 -5.89 -47.51
C ILE A 173 7.12 -7.08 -48.04
N ARG A 174 5.83 -7.16 -47.69
CA ARG A 174 4.97 -8.25 -48.14
C ARG A 174 4.71 -8.22 -49.65
N MET A 175 4.50 -7.04 -50.22
CA MET A 175 4.32 -6.85 -51.66
C MET A 175 5.60 -7.23 -52.42
N LEU A 176 6.77 -6.83 -51.92
CA LEU A 176 8.08 -7.22 -52.46
C LEU A 176 8.25 -8.75 -52.45
N GLN A 177 7.96 -9.42 -51.33
CA GLN A 177 7.98 -10.88 -51.23
C GLN A 177 7.01 -11.60 -52.20
N LEU A 178 5.98 -10.91 -52.68
CA LEU A 178 5.01 -11.43 -53.65
C LEU A 178 5.38 -11.10 -55.10
N GLY A 179 6.50 -10.40 -55.33
CA GLY A 179 7.05 -10.09 -56.64
C GLY A 179 6.83 -8.67 -57.13
N PHE A 180 6.32 -7.76 -56.29
CA PHE A 180 6.16 -6.35 -56.65
C PHE A 180 7.40 -5.54 -56.23
N THR A 181 8.35 -5.42 -57.15
CA THR A 181 9.68 -4.82 -56.93
C THR A 181 9.63 -3.33 -56.64
N ASP A 182 8.65 -2.59 -57.17
CA ASP A 182 8.54 -1.14 -56.97
C ASP A 182 8.27 -0.75 -55.50
N ALA A 183 7.94 -1.71 -54.63
CA ALA A 183 7.83 -1.49 -53.19
C ALA A 183 9.17 -1.55 -52.43
N GLU A 184 10.26 -1.95 -53.07
CA GLU A 184 11.58 -2.07 -52.43
C GLU A 184 12.05 -0.78 -51.72
N PRO A 185 11.93 0.42 -52.34
CA PRO A 185 12.32 1.68 -51.69
C PRO A 185 11.48 2.01 -50.44
N LEU A 186 10.30 1.40 -50.30
CA LEU A 186 9.34 1.65 -49.22
C LEU A 186 9.46 0.62 -48.08
N CYS A 187 10.44 -0.29 -48.17
CA CYS A 187 10.70 -1.31 -47.14
C CYS A 187 11.56 -0.79 -45.98
N SER A 188 12.26 0.33 -46.16
CA SER A 188 13.10 0.94 -45.13
C SER A 188 12.28 1.48 -43.97
N TYR A 189 12.91 1.49 -42.79
CA TYR A 189 12.33 2.03 -41.57
C TYR A 189 12.46 3.56 -41.60
N ASP A 190 11.35 4.29 -41.60
CA ASP A 190 11.39 5.72 -41.32
C ASP A 190 11.73 5.90 -39.84
N THR A 191 12.98 6.25 -39.55
CA THR A 191 13.49 6.52 -38.19
C THR A 191 12.90 7.78 -37.54
N THR A 192 11.99 8.46 -38.21
CA THR A 192 11.47 9.78 -37.83
C THR A 192 10.26 9.71 -36.89
N GLU A 193 9.54 8.59 -36.84
CA GLU A 193 8.42 8.41 -35.91
C GLU A 193 8.91 7.62 -34.68
N SER A 194 9.41 8.34 -33.67
CA SER A 194 9.41 7.76 -32.33
C SER A 194 7.95 7.64 -31.88
N ASP A 195 7.33 6.49 -32.16
CA ASP A 195 6.02 6.10 -31.62
C ASP A 195 5.98 6.06 -30.09
N PHE A 196 7.12 6.31 -29.42
CA PHE A 196 7.16 6.71 -28.01
C PHE A 196 6.28 7.95 -27.85
N ALA A 197 4.99 7.72 -27.62
CA ALA A 197 4.11 8.70 -27.05
C ALA A 197 4.76 9.13 -25.74
N ASN A 198 5.41 10.30 -25.75
CA ASN A 198 6.17 10.87 -24.64
C ASN A 198 5.49 10.53 -23.31
N GLY A 199 6.10 9.60 -22.57
CA GLY A 199 5.77 9.17 -21.20
C GLY A 199 4.38 9.57 -20.70
N ALA A 200 3.32 9.10 -21.36
CA ALA A 200 2.05 9.03 -20.65
C ALA A 200 2.35 8.18 -19.40
N LYS A 201 2.04 8.73 -18.22
CA LYS A 201 2.33 8.08 -16.94
C LYS A 201 1.45 6.82 -16.82
N TYR A 202 1.85 5.75 -17.49
CA TYR A 202 1.20 4.45 -17.43
C TYR A 202 1.48 3.90 -16.04
N LYS A 203 0.50 4.05 -15.14
CA LYS A 203 0.50 3.34 -13.87
C LYS A 203 0.25 1.88 -14.17
N SER A 204 1.18 1.03 -13.78
CA SER A 204 1.00 -0.42 -13.91
C SER A 204 -0.13 -0.91 -13.00
N GLN A 205 -0.92 -1.87 -13.48
CA GLN A 205 -1.94 -2.56 -12.68
C GLN A 205 -1.38 -3.76 -11.92
N ALA A 206 -0.07 -4.03 -12.01
CA ALA A 206 0.56 -5.14 -11.28
C ALA A 206 0.60 -4.91 -9.76
N GLN A 207 0.45 -3.65 -9.32
CA GLN A 207 0.35 -3.32 -7.90
C GLN A 207 -0.93 -3.90 -7.29
N MET A 208 -0.77 -4.70 -6.25
CA MET A 208 -1.88 -5.23 -5.48
C MET A 208 -2.30 -4.22 -4.43
N HIS A 209 -3.54 -3.79 -4.43
CA HIS A 209 -4.10 -2.88 -3.43
C HIS A 209 -4.92 -3.64 -2.39
N ARG A 210 -5.08 -3.07 -1.20
CA ARG A 210 -5.95 -3.58 -0.11
C ARG A 210 -5.59 -4.98 0.39
N THR A 211 -4.33 -5.37 0.24
CA THR A 211 -3.81 -6.61 0.79
C THR A 211 -3.43 -6.41 2.26
N PRO A 212 -3.69 -7.40 3.12
CA PRO A 212 -3.23 -7.34 4.50
C PRO A 212 -1.70 -7.41 4.54
N ILE A 213 -1.10 -6.63 5.43
CA ILE A 213 0.35 -6.63 5.67
C ILE A 213 0.64 -7.27 7.03
N ASP A 214 1.81 -7.87 7.16
CA ASP A 214 2.28 -8.37 8.45
C ASP A 214 2.77 -7.22 9.35
N LEU A 215 2.95 -7.52 10.65
CA LEU A 215 3.34 -6.53 11.65
C LEU A 215 4.74 -5.94 11.41
N PHE A 216 5.68 -6.72 10.88
CA PHE A 216 7.03 -6.24 10.59
C PHE A 216 7.00 -5.25 9.42
N THR A 217 6.31 -5.60 8.34
CA THR A 217 6.06 -4.69 7.21
C THR A 217 5.36 -3.41 7.67
N ALA A 218 4.35 -3.51 8.54
CA ALA A 218 3.66 -2.35 9.11
C ALA A 218 4.61 -1.43 9.90
N PHE A 219 5.55 -2.00 10.66
CA PHE A 219 6.57 -1.25 11.39
C PHE A 219 7.57 -0.54 10.46
N GLU A 220 8.02 -1.21 9.40
CA GLU A 220 8.91 -0.60 8.40
C GLU A 220 8.23 0.61 7.74
N ILE A 221 6.97 0.48 7.31
CA ILE A 221 6.20 1.59 6.73
C ILE A 221 6.05 2.75 7.74
N TYR A 222 5.77 2.44 9.01
CA TYR A 222 5.71 3.43 10.08
C TYR A 222 7.03 4.21 10.27
N ARG A 223 8.17 3.53 10.10
CA ARG A 223 9.49 4.16 10.23
C ARG A 223 9.76 5.12 9.07
N GLU A 224 9.44 4.72 7.85
CA GLU A 224 9.74 5.49 6.64
C GLU A 224 8.72 6.60 6.35
N ASN A 225 7.47 6.48 6.83
CA ASN A 225 6.39 7.43 6.54
C ASN A 225 6.05 8.34 7.74
N GLU A 226 6.48 9.61 7.66
CA GLU A 226 6.24 10.60 8.71
C GLU A 226 4.76 10.91 8.93
N LEU A 227 3.98 11.10 7.86
CA LEU A 227 2.55 11.42 7.94
C LEU A 227 1.75 10.32 8.66
N LEU A 228 2.03 9.06 8.30
CA LEU A 228 1.42 7.89 8.94
C LEU A 228 1.81 7.83 10.42
N ARG A 229 3.10 8.01 10.73
CA ARG A 229 3.62 7.99 12.10
C ARG A 229 2.94 9.04 12.97
N GLU A 230 2.85 10.28 12.51
CA GLU A 230 2.20 11.36 13.24
C GLU A 230 0.72 11.05 13.51
N SER A 231 0.01 10.53 12.49
CA SER A 231 -1.41 10.19 12.60
C SER A 231 -1.67 8.97 13.52
N LEU A 232 -0.71 8.06 13.65
CA LEU A 232 -0.79 6.96 14.60
C LEU A 232 -0.56 7.45 16.04
N HIS A 233 0.33 8.42 16.25
CA HIS A 233 0.58 9.00 17.58
C HIS A 233 -0.64 9.72 18.16
N THR A 234 -1.57 10.17 17.32
CA THR A 234 -2.83 10.77 17.78
C THR A 234 -3.86 9.75 18.23
N GLY A 235 -3.65 8.46 17.95
CA GLY A 235 -4.60 7.37 18.22
C GLY A 235 -5.78 7.31 17.24
N ALA A 236 -5.73 8.06 16.13
CA ALA A 236 -6.80 8.07 15.14
C ALA A 236 -6.86 6.78 14.29
N PHE A 237 -5.74 6.06 14.19
CA PHE A 237 -5.65 4.76 13.53
C PHE A 237 -5.11 3.69 14.48
N LEU A 238 -5.56 2.45 14.29
CA LEU A 238 -5.08 1.26 15.00
C LEU A 238 -4.68 0.18 13.98
N PHE A 239 -3.71 -0.66 14.35
CA PHE A 239 -3.38 -1.83 13.54
C PHE A 239 -4.25 -3.02 13.97
N ALA A 240 -5.07 -3.54 13.06
CA ALA A 240 -5.99 -4.65 13.31
C ALA A 240 -6.10 -5.56 12.07
N ASP A 241 -6.02 -6.87 12.29
CA ASP A 241 -6.13 -7.91 11.25
C ASP A 241 -5.27 -7.66 9.98
N GLY A 242 -4.10 -7.03 10.13
CA GLY A 242 -3.19 -6.73 9.01
C GLY A 242 -3.44 -5.39 8.31
N TYR A 243 -4.25 -4.50 8.88
CA TYR A 243 -4.60 -3.20 8.31
C TYR A 243 -4.40 -2.06 9.32
N PHE A 244 -4.09 -0.86 8.82
CA PHE A 244 -4.23 0.38 9.60
C PHE A 244 -5.65 0.94 9.42
N VAL A 245 -6.44 0.91 10.49
CA VAL A 245 -7.89 1.12 10.48
C VAL A 245 -8.24 2.35 11.31
N ILE A 246 -9.21 3.15 10.88
CA ILE A 246 -9.74 4.24 11.72
C ILE A 246 -10.23 3.67 13.07
N ASN A 247 -9.79 4.30 14.15
CA ASN A 247 -10.14 3.94 15.52
C ASN A 247 -11.58 4.39 15.88
N ASP A 248 -12.57 3.78 15.24
CA ASP A 248 -13.99 3.97 15.49
C ASP A 248 -14.60 2.60 15.83
N SER A 249 -15.43 2.56 16.88
CA SER A 249 -16.15 1.35 17.31
C SER A 249 -16.97 0.67 16.20
N ARG A 250 -17.32 1.39 15.13
CA ARG A 250 -17.97 0.83 13.95
C ARG A 250 -17.05 -0.08 13.15
N TYR A 251 -15.74 0.18 13.17
CA TYR A 251 -14.75 -0.52 12.35
C TYR A 251 -13.84 -1.45 13.16
N VAL A 252 -13.58 -1.12 14.42
CA VAL A 252 -12.68 -1.88 15.30
C VAL A 252 -13.45 -2.37 16.52
N SER A 253 -13.28 -3.65 16.83
CA SER A 253 -13.77 -4.28 18.07
C SER A 253 -12.59 -4.83 18.86
N SER A 254 -12.61 -4.63 20.18
CA SER A 254 -11.66 -5.26 21.09
C SER A 254 -12.18 -6.64 21.48
N SER A 255 -11.38 -7.69 21.27
CA SER A 255 -11.67 -9.02 21.83
C SER A 255 -11.30 -9.05 23.32
N ASN A 256 -11.74 -10.09 24.04
CA ASN A 256 -11.43 -10.32 25.45
C ASN A 256 -9.92 -10.32 25.75
N ASP A 257 -9.08 -10.55 24.74
CA ASP A 257 -7.61 -10.60 24.84
C ASP A 257 -6.94 -9.22 24.64
N GLN A 258 -7.69 -8.10 24.72
CA GLN A 258 -7.22 -6.72 24.47
C GLN A 258 -6.67 -6.45 23.05
N GLN A 259 -6.77 -7.42 22.14
CA GLN A 259 -6.35 -7.27 20.75
C GLN A 259 -7.47 -6.64 19.90
N ALA A 260 -7.09 -5.69 19.04
CA ALA A 260 -7.99 -5.00 18.12
C ALA A 260 -8.23 -5.87 16.87
N HIS A 261 -9.51 -6.06 16.52
CA HIS A 261 -9.94 -6.81 15.33
C HIS A 261 -10.93 -5.99 14.51
N LEU A 262 -10.98 -6.27 13.21
CA LEU A 262 -11.96 -5.68 12.30
C LEU A 262 -13.37 -6.20 12.62
N THR A 263 -14.35 -5.30 12.66
CA THR A 263 -15.75 -5.69 12.71
C THR A 263 -16.18 -6.38 11.41
N ALA A 264 -17.30 -7.13 11.45
CA ALA A 264 -17.87 -7.75 10.24
C ALA A 264 -18.20 -6.71 9.15
N TYR A 265 -18.60 -5.49 9.56
CA TYR A 265 -18.83 -4.38 8.64
C TYR A 265 -17.53 -3.95 7.96
N ALA A 266 -16.46 -3.71 8.73
CA ALA A 266 -15.19 -3.26 8.18
C ALA A 266 -14.57 -4.27 7.19
N LYS A 267 -14.70 -5.57 7.45
CA LYS A 267 -14.21 -6.63 6.54
C LYS A 267 -14.84 -6.59 5.15
N THR A 268 -16.04 -6.03 5.01
CA THR A 268 -16.73 -5.86 3.72
C THR A 268 -16.59 -4.44 3.15
N HIS A 269 -16.08 -3.49 3.94
CA HIS A 269 -15.96 -2.06 3.61
C HIS A 269 -14.54 -1.53 3.86
N LEU A 270 -13.51 -2.30 3.52
CA LEU A 270 -12.10 -1.95 3.79
C LEU A 270 -11.75 -0.56 3.24
N ALA A 271 -12.16 -0.24 2.02
CA ALA A 271 -11.89 1.05 1.38
C ALA A 271 -12.39 2.27 2.19
N GLU A 272 -13.43 2.08 3.01
CA GLU A 272 -14.03 3.16 3.80
C GLU A 272 -13.22 3.49 5.07
N CYS A 273 -12.48 2.51 5.59
CA CYS A 273 -11.98 2.54 6.96
C CYS A 273 -10.50 2.15 7.12
N THR A 274 -9.87 1.54 6.11
CA THR A 274 -8.47 1.10 6.16
C THR A 274 -7.60 1.91 5.21
N LEU A 275 -6.41 2.30 5.67
CA LEU A 275 -5.39 2.84 4.78
C LEU A 275 -5.01 1.78 3.75
N ASP A 276 -4.88 2.22 2.50
CA ASP A 276 -4.52 1.39 1.37
C ASP A 276 -3.01 1.46 1.12
N PHE A 277 -2.39 0.30 1.02
CA PHE A 277 -0.98 0.14 0.65
C PHE A 277 -0.94 -0.65 -0.64
N SER A 278 -0.09 -0.21 -1.57
CA SER A 278 0.20 -0.98 -2.76
C SER A 278 1.31 -1.97 -2.43
N VAL A 279 1.06 -3.24 -2.63
CA VAL A 279 2.09 -4.28 -2.58
C VAL A 279 2.52 -4.55 -4.01
N LYS A 280 3.81 -4.31 -4.27
CA LYS A 280 4.46 -4.63 -5.54
C LYS A 280 5.40 -5.82 -5.35
N LEU A 281 5.55 -6.62 -6.40
CA LEU A 281 6.57 -7.65 -6.46
C LEU A 281 7.84 -7.01 -7.03
N VAL A 282 8.95 -7.06 -6.29
CA VAL A 282 10.23 -6.52 -6.74
C VAL A 282 11.20 -7.66 -6.92
N ASN A 283 11.82 -7.73 -8.09
CA ASN A 283 12.82 -8.74 -8.39
C ASN A 283 14.07 -8.48 -7.54
N THR A 284 14.43 -9.45 -6.69
CA THR A 284 15.56 -9.33 -5.76
C THR A 284 16.86 -9.87 -6.30
N SER A 285 16.82 -10.52 -7.47
CA SER A 285 18.03 -10.98 -8.12
C SER A 285 18.89 -9.79 -8.56
N LEU A 286 20.14 -9.74 -8.07
CA LEU A 286 21.17 -8.80 -8.54
C LEU A 286 21.39 -8.88 -10.06
N MET A 287 21.00 -10.01 -10.68
CA MET A 287 20.86 -10.15 -12.13
C MET A 287 19.60 -9.42 -12.60
N ARG A 288 19.54 -8.09 -12.44
CA ARG A 288 18.55 -7.24 -13.12
C ARG A 288 18.52 -7.61 -14.60
N SER A 289 17.47 -8.31 -15.02
CA SER A 289 17.14 -8.66 -16.41
C SER A 289 18.39 -8.76 -17.30
N THR A 290 19.14 -9.87 -17.19
CA THR A 290 19.99 -10.21 -18.34
C THR A 290 19.06 -10.23 -19.56
N LYS A 291 19.44 -9.49 -20.61
CA LYS A 291 18.67 -9.25 -21.84
C LYS A 291 18.43 -10.56 -22.62
N THR A 292 17.69 -11.46 -22.00
CA THR A 292 17.38 -12.81 -22.45
C THR A 292 15.95 -12.80 -22.96
N LEU A 293 15.70 -13.58 -24.00
CA LEU A 293 14.40 -13.66 -24.66
C LEU A 293 13.35 -14.39 -23.80
N LEU A 294 13.68 -14.85 -22.59
CA LEU A 294 12.85 -15.76 -21.79
C LEU A 294 12.74 -15.31 -20.34
N TYR A 295 11.54 -15.43 -19.77
CA TYR A 295 11.30 -15.32 -18.34
C TYR A 295 11.41 -16.70 -17.68
N ARG A 296 11.86 -16.73 -16.43
CA ARG A 296 12.21 -17.95 -15.70
C ARG A 296 11.59 -18.01 -14.31
N HIS A 297 11.25 -19.22 -13.86
CA HIS A 297 10.67 -19.52 -12.55
C HIS A 297 11.64 -19.34 -11.37
N ASP A 298 12.94 -19.39 -11.64
CA ASP A 298 13.99 -19.19 -10.64
C ASP A 298 14.30 -17.70 -10.38
N ALA A 299 13.56 -16.79 -11.01
CA ALA A 299 13.58 -15.37 -10.65
C ALA A 299 12.93 -15.16 -9.28
N GLU A 300 13.68 -14.60 -8.34
CA GLU A 300 13.20 -14.33 -6.99
C GLU A 300 12.51 -12.96 -6.93
N PHE A 301 11.28 -12.94 -6.44
CA PHE A 301 10.50 -11.74 -6.20
C PHE A 301 10.17 -11.62 -4.72
N GLN A 302 10.36 -10.43 -4.17
CA GLN A 302 9.91 -10.09 -2.82
C GLN A 302 8.74 -9.12 -2.89
N LYS A 303 7.82 -9.27 -1.94
CA LYS A 303 6.72 -8.33 -1.75
C LYS A 303 7.23 -7.12 -1.01
N GLU A 304 7.05 -5.96 -1.61
CA GLU A 304 7.34 -4.66 -1.01
C GLU A 304 6.03 -3.89 -0.88
N ALA A 305 5.69 -3.48 0.34
CA ALA A 305 4.52 -2.66 0.60
C ALA A 305 4.91 -1.17 0.57
N VAL A 306 4.24 -0.41 -0.27
CA VAL A 306 4.45 1.02 -0.47
C VAL A 306 3.19 1.77 -0.03
N PHE A 307 3.38 2.86 0.70
CA PHE A 307 2.30 3.77 1.01
C PHE A 307 2.09 4.73 -0.16
N ASP A 308 0.94 4.62 -0.81
CA ASP A 308 0.54 5.55 -1.88
C ASP A 308 -0.27 6.71 -1.31
N ALA A 309 0.07 7.95 -1.71
CA ALA A 309 -0.75 9.13 -1.48
C ALA A 309 -1.97 9.15 -2.43
N ASN A 310 -2.86 8.15 -2.29
CA ASN A 310 -4.05 8.01 -3.10
C ASN A 310 -5.25 8.78 -2.50
N THR A 311 -6.33 8.91 -3.28
CA THR A 311 -7.54 9.65 -2.87
C THR A 311 -8.18 9.06 -1.61
N GLN A 312 -8.22 7.72 -1.50
CA GLN A 312 -8.76 7.02 -0.34
C GLN A 312 -8.00 7.38 0.93
N ASN A 313 -6.67 7.24 0.92
CA ASN A 313 -5.81 7.59 2.04
C ASN A 313 -5.98 9.06 2.42
N THR A 314 -5.98 9.96 1.43
CA THR A 314 -6.21 11.39 1.65
C THR A 314 -7.53 11.66 2.39
N GLU A 315 -8.62 11.03 1.96
CA GLU A 315 -9.93 11.15 2.62
C GLU A 315 -9.92 10.56 4.03
N LEU A 316 -9.23 9.43 4.23
CA LEU A 316 -9.08 8.80 5.54
C LEU A 316 -8.27 9.68 6.51
N PHE A 317 -7.19 10.32 6.06
CA PHE A 317 -6.45 11.28 6.89
C PHE A 317 -7.30 12.50 7.25
N ASN A 318 -8.16 12.97 6.33
CA ASN A 318 -9.10 14.04 6.65
C ASN A 318 -10.14 13.60 7.69
N LYS A 319 -10.73 12.41 7.53
CA LYS A 319 -11.63 11.81 8.53
C LYS A 319 -10.94 11.59 9.87
N ALA A 320 -9.67 11.16 9.85
CA ALA A 320 -8.85 10.99 11.04
C ALA A 320 -8.61 12.32 11.74
N LYS A 321 -8.31 13.40 11.02
CA LYS A 321 -8.17 14.74 11.59
C LYS A 321 -9.46 15.25 12.24
N ASP A 322 -10.62 14.96 11.64
CA ASP A 322 -11.91 15.24 12.27
C ASP A 322 -12.15 14.39 13.52
N PHE A 323 -11.74 13.12 13.49
CA PHE A 323 -11.75 12.24 14.65
C PHE A 323 -10.83 12.76 15.75
N GLU A 324 -9.61 13.17 15.43
CA GLU A 324 -8.67 13.78 16.37
C GLU A 324 -9.24 15.06 16.96
N ASN A 325 -9.89 15.90 16.16
CA ASN A 325 -10.54 17.11 16.66
C ASN A 325 -11.69 16.76 17.61
N LYS A 326 -12.46 15.71 17.33
CA LYS A 326 -13.48 15.19 18.25
C LYS A 326 -12.87 14.58 19.51
N LEU A 327 -11.77 13.84 19.39
CA LEU A 327 -11.02 13.28 20.51
C LEU A 327 -10.43 14.39 21.38
N LYS A 328 -9.81 15.41 20.79
CA LYS A 328 -9.29 16.61 21.46
C LYS A 328 -10.41 17.42 22.10
N ARG A 329 -11.59 17.53 21.48
CA ARG A 329 -12.79 18.15 22.08
C ARG A 329 -13.32 17.32 23.27
N SER A 330 -13.31 16.00 23.14
CA SER A 330 -13.66 15.05 24.21
C SER A 330 -12.63 15.07 25.35
N GLN A 331 -11.35 15.28 25.06
CA GLN A 331 -10.27 15.41 26.04
C GLN A 331 -10.27 16.79 26.69
N SER A 332 -10.58 17.86 25.95
CA SER A 332 -10.73 19.22 26.49
C SER A 332 -11.99 19.41 27.36
N THR A 333 -12.91 18.45 27.33
CA THR A 333 -14.06 18.39 28.24
C THR A 333 -13.75 17.60 29.52
N HIS A 334 -12.59 16.94 29.62
CA HIS A 334 -12.12 16.36 30.88
C HIS A 334 -11.39 17.39 31.74
N LYS A 335 -12.00 17.70 32.87
CA LYS A 335 -11.47 18.48 33.98
C LYS A 335 -10.22 17.77 34.53
N THR A 336 -9.10 18.47 34.76
CA THR A 336 -7.96 17.87 35.47
C THR A 336 -8.38 17.52 36.90
N SER A 337 -7.74 16.54 37.56
CA SER A 337 -8.08 16.15 38.94
C SER A 337 -8.03 17.33 39.92
N THR A 338 -7.05 18.24 39.76
CA THR A 338 -6.92 19.48 40.54
C THR A 338 -8.04 20.46 40.26
N LYS A 339 -8.43 20.64 38.99
CA LYS A 339 -9.59 21.47 38.62
C LYS A 339 -10.89 20.87 39.18
N TRP A 340 -11.04 19.55 39.16
CA TRP A 340 -12.17 18.82 39.73
C TRP A 340 -12.31 19.09 41.22
N LEU A 341 -11.24 18.84 41.97
CA LEU A 341 -11.16 19.08 43.41
C LEU A 341 -11.39 20.55 43.76
N TRP A 342 -10.79 21.48 43.00
CA TRP A 342 -10.92 22.90 43.26
C TRP A 342 -12.35 23.42 43.11
N GLU A 343 -13.06 23.04 42.04
CA GLU A 343 -14.45 23.45 41.86
C GLU A 343 -15.36 22.87 42.97
N ARG A 344 -15.13 21.63 43.41
CA ARG A 344 -15.88 21.03 44.53
C ARG A 344 -15.63 21.78 45.84
N MET A 345 -14.39 22.18 46.09
CA MET A 345 -14.02 23.03 47.24
C MET A 345 -14.69 24.41 47.17
N GLN A 346 -14.91 24.96 45.97
CA GLN A 346 -15.61 26.24 45.79
C GLN A 346 -17.11 26.13 46.03
N GLU A 347 -17.74 25.04 45.60
CA GLU A 347 -19.15 24.73 45.88
C GLU A 347 -19.41 24.63 47.39
N GLU A 348 -18.49 24.03 48.14
CA GLU A 348 -18.54 23.91 49.59
C GLU A 348 -18.00 25.16 50.34
N HIS A 349 -17.66 26.22 49.61
CA HIS A 349 -17.13 27.48 50.13
C HIS A 349 -15.87 27.34 51.03
N TRP A 350 -14.97 26.43 50.68
CA TRP A 350 -13.74 26.21 51.44
C TRP A 350 -12.79 27.41 51.35
N ASN A 351 -12.19 27.74 52.49
CA ASN A 351 -11.02 28.61 52.57
C ASN A 351 -9.80 27.79 53.05
N SER A 352 -8.62 28.43 53.11
CA SER A 352 -7.38 27.75 53.50
C SER A 352 -7.43 27.10 54.90
N SER A 353 -8.18 27.66 55.86
CA SER A 353 -8.37 27.05 57.19
C SER A 353 -9.24 25.80 57.09
N THR A 354 -10.38 25.89 56.41
CA THR A 354 -11.30 24.76 56.21
C THR A 354 -10.63 23.61 55.46
N PHE A 355 -9.80 23.92 54.46
CA PHE A 355 -9.00 22.91 53.76
C PHE A 355 -8.03 22.18 54.71
N GLN A 356 -7.26 22.92 55.52
CA GLN A 356 -6.31 22.34 56.47
C GLN A 356 -7.01 21.50 57.55
N GLU A 357 -8.15 21.97 58.04
CA GLU A 357 -8.95 21.26 59.04
C GLU A 357 -9.50 19.93 58.50
N ASN A 358 -10.07 19.93 57.29
CA ASN A 358 -10.73 18.76 56.70
C ASN A 358 -9.76 17.77 56.01
N THR A 359 -8.55 18.20 55.63
CA THR A 359 -7.59 17.36 54.90
C THR A 359 -6.29 17.09 55.65
N LYS A 360 -6.02 17.83 56.74
CA LYS A 360 -4.74 17.82 57.48
C LYS A 360 -3.51 18.06 56.60
N LEU A 361 -3.70 18.56 55.38
CA LEU A 361 -2.63 18.99 54.48
C LEU A 361 -2.27 20.44 54.76
N ASP A 362 -1.00 20.81 54.58
CA ASP A 362 -0.53 22.17 54.80
C ASP A 362 -1.08 23.19 53.79
N ALA A 363 -1.00 24.48 54.15
CA ALA A 363 -1.50 25.60 53.36
C ALA A 363 -0.91 25.68 51.93
N ILE A 364 0.28 25.13 51.68
CA ILE A 364 0.88 25.12 50.35
C ILE A 364 0.10 24.20 49.41
N ASN A 365 -0.46 23.10 49.92
CA ASN A 365 -1.30 22.20 49.12
C ASN A 365 -2.61 22.88 48.68
N TYR A 366 -3.15 23.80 49.50
CA TYR A 366 -4.30 24.63 49.10
C TYR A 366 -3.96 25.56 47.93
N THR A 367 -2.77 26.15 47.92
CA THR A 367 -2.32 26.97 46.77
C THR A 367 -2.01 26.10 45.55
N ARG A 368 -1.58 24.85 45.76
CA ARG A 368 -1.24 23.92 44.69
C ARG A 368 -2.47 23.32 44.00
N VAL A 369 -3.57 23.07 44.73
CA VAL A 369 -4.80 22.52 44.11
C VAL A 369 -5.47 23.52 43.16
N GLN A 370 -5.20 24.82 43.33
CA GLN A 370 -5.63 25.89 42.42
C GLN A 370 -4.90 25.86 41.07
N LYS A 371 -3.81 25.09 40.95
CA LYS A 371 -2.98 25.01 39.75
C LYS A 371 -3.33 23.76 38.95
N PRO A 372 -3.96 23.89 37.75
CA PRO A 372 -4.41 22.76 36.94
C PRO A 372 -3.32 21.74 36.59
N GLU A 373 -2.07 22.19 36.50
CA GLU A 373 -0.90 21.40 36.11
C GLU A 373 -0.22 20.64 37.26
N HIS A 374 -0.60 20.90 38.52
CA HIS A 374 0.06 20.27 39.66
C HIS A 374 -0.37 18.81 39.86
N LYS A 375 0.61 17.92 40.10
CA LYS A 375 0.36 16.49 40.34
C LYS A 375 0.55 16.18 41.82
N PHE A 376 -0.51 15.70 42.46
CA PHE A 376 -0.49 15.21 43.84
C PHE A 376 -0.19 13.71 43.88
N LYS A 377 0.35 13.25 45.02
CA LYS A 377 0.48 11.82 45.33
C LYS A 377 -0.86 11.25 45.81
N MET A 378 -1.03 9.93 45.70
CA MET A 378 -2.23 9.18 46.14
C MET A 378 -2.74 9.64 47.51
N GLY A 379 -1.90 9.60 48.56
CA GLY A 379 -2.32 9.98 49.91
C GLY A 379 -2.85 11.42 50.04
N ALA A 380 -2.33 12.37 49.26
CA ALA A 380 -2.85 13.73 49.25
C ALA A 380 -4.20 13.84 48.52
N LEU A 381 -4.41 13.07 47.44
CA LEU A 381 -5.70 12.99 46.76
C LEU A 381 -6.75 12.32 47.66
N VAL A 382 -6.39 11.23 48.34
CA VAL A 382 -7.24 10.52 49.30
C VAL A 382 -7.62 11.43 50.47
N ALA A 383 -6.67 12.19 51.03
CA ALA A 383 -6.95 13.16 52.09
C ALA A 383 -7.95 14.24 51.65
N MET A 384 -7.81 14.78 50.42
CA MET A 384 -8.76 15.73 49.86
C MET A 384 -10.14 15.10 49.60
N GLY A 385 -10.16 13.86 49.11
CA GLY A 385 -11.39 13.11 48.87
C GLY A 385 -12.17 12.83 50.16
N VAL A 386 -11.48 12.41 51.23
CA VAL A 386 -12.09 12.20 52.55
C VAL A 386 -12.65 13.52 53.10
N GLY A 387 -11.88 14.61 53.01
CA GLY A 387 -12.32 15.93 53.45
C GLY A 387 -13.57 16.42 52.71
N LEU A 388 -13.66 16.17 51.40
CA LEU A 388 -14.83 16.48 50.56
C LEU A 388 -15.96 15.45 50.65
N ARG A 389 -15.78 14.37 51.41
CA ARG A 389 -16.75 13.28 51.59
C ARG A 389 -17.20 12.66 50.26
N LEU A 390 -16.23 12.41 49.39
CA LEU A 390 -16.50 11.82 48.07
C LEU A 390 -17.02 10.39 48.17
N THR A 391 -17.77 10.00 47.16
CA THR A 391 -18.16 8.60 46.91
C THR A 391 -16.99 7.80 46.32
N PRO A 392 -17.02 6.45 46.37
CA PRO A 392 -16.00 5.62 45.73
C PRO A 392 -15.85 5.92 44.24
N THR A 393 -16.97 6.14 43.55
CA THR A 393 -17.00 6.47 42.11
C THR A 393 -16.34 7.80 41.80
N GLU A 394 -16.55 8.83 42.62
CA GLU A 394 -15.90 10.14 42.45
C GLU A 394 -14.40 10.05 42.76
N MET A 395 -14.01 9.24 43.75
CA MET A 395 -12.61 9.04 44.07
C MET A 395 -11.85 8.32 42.95
N ASP A 396 -12.44 7.24 42.40
CA ASP A 396 -11.87 6.52 41.26
C ASP A 396 -11.72 7.42 40.02
N GLU A 397 -12.71 8.30 39.78
CA GLU A 397 -12.63 9.30 38.71
C GLU A 397 -11.40 10.21 38.90
N ILE A 398 -11.18 10.75 40.10
CA ILE A 398 -10.03 11.62 40.40
C ILE A 398 -8.70 10.90 40.23
N LEU A 399 -8.60 9.66 40.69
CA LEU A 399 -7.37 8.86 40.55
C LEU A 399 -7.08 8.57 39.08
N SER A 400 -8.10 8.17 38.30
CA SER A 400 -7.96 7.90 36.88
C SER A 400 -7.47 9.13 36.09
N LEU A 401 -7.93 10.34 36.46
CA LEU A 401 -7.48 11.62 35.89
C LEU A 401 -6.01 11.92 36.16
N THR A 402 -5.39 11.25 37.13
CA THR A 402 -3.94 11.34 37.43
C THR A 402 -3.12 10.14 36.96
N GLY A 403 -3.76 9.15 36.33
CA GLY A 403 -3.12 7.88 35.96
C GLY A 403 -2.84 6.97 37.17
N LEU A 404 -3.58 7.13 38.26
CA LEU A 404 -3.51 6.32 39.46
C LEU A 404 -4.75 5.44 39.58
N ALA A 405 -4.64 4.32 40.30
CA ALA A 405 -5.74 3.47 40.72
C ALA A 405 -5.36 2.78 42.04
N PHE A 406 -6.34 2.36 42.84
CA PHE A 406 -6.06 1.56 44.04
C PHE A 406 -5.62 0.14 43.62
N ASP A 407 -4.45 -0.28 44.09
CA ASP A 407 -3.96 -1.65 43.90
C ASP A 407 -4.68 -2.61 44.88
N PRO A 408 -5.44 -3.60 44.37
CA PRO A 408 -6.14 -4.56 45.22
C PRO A 408 -5.21 -5.52 45.97
N ASN A 409 -3.90 -5.50 45.74
CA ASN A 409 -2.92 -6.32 46.46
C ASN A 409 -2.12 -5.54 47.51
N ASP A 410 -2.29 -4.22 47.57
CA ASP A 410 -1.60 -3.33 48.50
C ASP A 410 -2.50 -3.03 49.71
N LYS A 411 -2.04 -3.41 50.91
CA LYS A 411 -2.80 -3.25 52.16
C LYS A 411 -3.14 -1.78 52.46
N GLU A 412 -2.24 -0.85 52.15
CA GLU A 412 -2.44 0.59 52.38
C GLU A 412 -3.48 1.14 51.39
N GLN A 413 -3.44 0.73 50.13
CA GLN A 413 -4.39 1.20 49.12
C GLN A 413 -5.78 0.57 49.29
N GLN A 414 -5.88 -0.68 49.74
CA GLN A 414 -7.14 -1.29 50.17
C GLN A 414 -7.76 -0.51 51.33
N ALA A 415 -6.94 -0.11 52.31
CA ALA A 415 -7.40 0.70 53.44
C ALA A 415 -7.91 2.07 52.97
N TYR A 416 -7.23 2.73 52.03
CA TYR A 416 -7.70 3.98 51.45
C TYR A 416 -9.02 3.83 50.68
N ALA A 417 -9.19 2.77 49.88
CA ALA A 417 -10.45 2.48 49.19
C ALA A 417 -11.61 2.21 50.18
N TYR A 418 -11.31 1.59 51.33
CA TYR A 418 -12.28 1.33 52.39
C TYR A 418 -12.84 2.63 53.00
N LEU A 419 -12.03 3.71 53.06
CA LEU A 419 -12.47 5.02 53.58
C LEU A 419 -13.65 5.63 52.81
N PHE A 420 -13.75 5.35 51.51
CA PHE A 420 -14.82 5.87 50.66
C PHE A 420 -16.03 4.94 50.58
N SER A 421 -15.86 3.68 50.96
CA SER A 421 -16.89 2.65 50.89
C SER A 421 -17.41 2.31 52.29
N GLY A 422 -16.76 1.38 53.00
CA GLY A 422 -17.20 0.88 54.30
C GLY A 422 -17.03 1.86 55.48
N TYR A 423 -16.24 2.92 55.30
CA TYR A 423 -15.99 3.96 56.33
C TYR A 423 -16.35 5.38 55.85
N ALA A 424 -17.26 5.49 54.88
CA ALA A 424 -17.64 6.75 54.23
C ALA A 424 -18.26 7.78 55.19
N GLY A 425 -18.02 9.07 54.91
CA GLY A 425 -18.67 10.21 55.59
C GLY A 425 -18.15 10.55 56.98
N ARG A 426 -17.08 9.89 57.45
CA ARG A 426 -16.38 10.19 58.69
C ARG A 426 -15.40 11.36 58.55
N SER A 427 -15.01 11.95 59.68
CA SER A 427 -14.00 13.01 59.66
C SER A 427 -12.63 12.43 59.35
N ILE A 428 -11.70 13.25 58.85
CA ILE A 428 -10.34 12.79 58.59
C ILE A 428 -9.60 12.35 59.86
N ASP A 429 -9.97 12.89 61.02
CA ASP A 429 -9.43 12.46 62.32
C ASP A 429 -9.88 11.01 62.65
N ASP A 430 -11.16 10.69 62.45
CA ASP A 430 -11.67 9.32 62.63
C ASP A 430 -11.04 8.35 61.63
N CYS A 431 -10.82 8.79 60.39
CA CYS A 431 -10.13 8.00 59.37
C CYS A 431 -8.68 7.72 59.76
N ASN A 432 -7.96 8.72 60.30
CA ASN A 432 -6.58 8.55 60.76
C ASN A 432 -6.47 7.67 62.01
N GLU A 433 -7.46 7.71 62.92
CA GLU A 433 -7.54 6.76 64.04
C GLU A 433 -7.66 5.32 63.54
N PHE A 434 -8.57 5.08 62.59
CA PHE A 434 -8.71 3.76 61.95
C PHE A 434 -7.42 3.32 61.24
N LEU A 435 -6.80 4.18 60.42
CA LEU A 435 -5.55 3.87 59.72
C LEU A 435 -4.42 3.51 60.70
N ARG A 436 -4.34 4.21 61.84
CA ARG A 436 -3.39 3.91 62.91
C ARG A 436 -3.63 2.56 63.56
N GLU A 437 -4.89 2.17 63.81
CA GLU A 437 -5.24 0.87 64.39
C GLU A 437 -4.82 -0.31 63.50
N ILE A 438 -4.83 -0.13 62.18
CA ILE A 438 -4.45 -1.18 61.22
C ILE A 438 -3.00 -1.09 60.72
N ASP A 439 -2.19 -0.21 61.33
CA ASP A 439 -0.78 0.03 60.98
C ASP A 439 -0.58 0.48 59.52
N VAL A 440 -1.37 1.47 59.09
CA VAL A 440 -1.29 2.12 57.77
C VAL A 440 -0.98 3.62 57.95
N THR A 441 -0.25 4.21 57.00
CA THR A 441 0.15 5.62 57.02
C THR A 441 -1.06 6.56 57.19
N GLU A 442 -0.99 7.46 58.16
CA GLU A 442 -2.02 8.49 58.36
C GLU A 442 -2.05 9.50 57.19
N LEU A 443 -3.25 9.97 56.85
CA LEU A 443 -3.50 10.99 55.84
C LEU A 443 -3.14 12.40 56.35
N GLY A 444 -2.63 13.23 55.45
CA GLY A 444 -2.24 14.61 55.73
C GLY A 444 -0.72 14.81 55.77
N SER A 445 -0.29 16.05 55.99
CA SER A 445 1.13 16.38 56.15
C SER A 445 1.55 16.09 57.60
N GLN A 446 2.25 14.99 57.83
CA GLN A 446 2.75 14.54 59.15
C GLN A 446 3.73 15.51 59.86
N GLN A 447 3.86 16.75 59.40
CA GLN A 447 4.92 17.68 59.83
C GLN A 447 4.60 18.50 61.09
N ARG A 448 3.59 18.11 61.88
CA ARG A 448 3.25 18.88 63.10
C ARG A 448 2.85 18.02 64.29
N LEU A 449 3.79 17.24 64.83
CA LEU A 449 3.75 16.73 66.20
C LEU A 449 5.19 16.47 66.71
N GLU A 450 5.94 17.54 67.02
CA GLU A 450 6.94 17.47 68.09
C GLU A 450 6.61 18.54 69.14
N PRO A 451 6.17 18.17 70.36
CA PRO A 451 6.08 19.11 71.46
C PRO A 451 7.47 19.43 72.00
N MET A 452 7.76 20.72 72.18
CA MET A 452 8.97 21.23 72.82
C MET A 452 9.22 20.52 74.15
N LYS A 453 10.27 19.70 74.22
CA LYS A 453 10.92 19.41 75.51
C LYS A 453 11.62 20.67 75.99
N LYS A 454 11.00 21.38 76.93
CA LYS A 454 11.73 22.23 77.87
C LYS A 454 12.43 21.32 78.88
N SER A 455 13.75 21.38 78.93
CA SER A 455 14.51 21.07 80.14
C SER A 455 15.58 22.14 80.32
N LEU A 456 15.58 22.72 81.53
CA LEU A 456 16.62 23.57 82.11
C LEU A 456 18.00 22.92 82.06
#